data_AF-U1I7V2-F1
#
_entry.id   AF-U1I7V2-F1
#
_cell.length_a   1.000
_cell.length_b   1.000
_cell.length_c   1.000
_cell.angle_alpha   90.00
_cell.angle_beta   90.00
_cell.angle_gamma   90.00
#
_symmetry.space_group_name_H-M   'P 1'
#
loop_
_entity.id
_entity.type
_entity.pdbx_description
1 polymer ?
#
loop_
_entity_poly.entity_id
_entity_poly.type
_entity_poly.pdbx_seq_one_letter_code
_entity_poly.pdbx_strand_id
1 'polypeptide(L)'
;MTKKYIIIVNDDINAESEDKITRFFQAKKANFWHWVHNVWIVVSDNFSLIEIRESIRLIHSGTVLVFRMDDGKLSGYAPAKSGDWLREYWNEGKHYTPDESD
;
A
#
# COMPACT_ATOMS: atom_id res chain seq x y z
N MET A 1 1.20 -17.19 -0.15
CA MET A 1 1.63 -15.85 -0.57
C MET A 1 1.40 -14.89 0.58
N THR A 2 2.32 -13.95 0.80
CA THR A 2 2.15 -12.92 1.83
C THR A 2 0.96 -12.04 1.51
N LYS A 3 0.13 -11.71 2.51
CA LYS A 3 -1.09 -10.92 2.32
C LYS A 3 -0.77 -9.51 1.82
N LYS A 4 -1.60 -9.03 0.89
CA LYS A 4 -1.50 -7.72 0.24
C LYS A 4 -2.69 -6.85 0.63
N TYR A 5 -2.43 -5.59 0.93
CA TYR A 5 -3.44 -4.63 1.34
C TYR A 5 -3.32 -3.31 0.58
N ILE A 6 -4.47 -2.69 0.28
CA ILE A 6 -4.56 -1.32 -0.21
C ILE A 6 -5.27 -0.47 0.85
N ILE A 7 -4.48 0.44 1.38
CA ILE A 7 -4.64 1.61 2.23
C ILE A 7 -5.27 2.82 1.55
N ILE A 8 -6.51 3.23 1.78
CA ILE A 8 -6.97 4.56 1.33
C ILE A 8 -7.54 5.32 2.51
N VAL A 9 -7.05 6.54 2.73
CA VAL A 9 -7.61 7.50 3.68
C VAL A 9 -8.13 8.73 2.94
N ASN A 10 -8.93 9.53 3.62
CA ASN A 10 -9.42 10.78 3.04
C ASN A 10 -8.26 11.74 2.74
N ASP A 11 -8.42 12.59 1.74
CA ASP A 11 -7.36 13.45 1.20
C ASP A 11 -6.97 14.63 2.11
N ASP A 12 -7.79 14.91 3.13
CA ASP A 12 -7.53 15.89 4.19
C ASP A 12 -6.52 15.42 5.26
N ILE A 13 -5.84 14.29 5.03
CA ILE A 13 -4.79 13.81 5.93
C ILE A 13 -3.61 14.80 5.98
N ASN A 14 -3.21 15.15 7.20
CA ASN A 14 -2.04 16.00 7.45
C ASN A 14 -0.74 15.17 7.59
N ALA A 15 0.41 15.84 7.41
CA ALA A 15 1.73 15.20 7.44
C ALA A 15 2.01 14.45 8.76
N GLU A 16 1.53 14.96 9.90
CA GLU A 16 1.73 14.27 11.19
C GLU A 16 0.99 12.93 11.25
N SER A 17 -0.22 12.89 10.73
CA SER A 17 -1.06 11.68 10.67
C SER A 17 -0.51 10.69 9.65
N GLU A 18 -0.06 11.18 8.49
CA GLU A 18 0.63 10.41 7.46
C GLU A 18 1.88 9.71 8.02
N ASP A 19 2.73 10.47 8.75
CA ASP A 19 3.91 9.94 9.43
C ASP A 19 3.53 8.87 10.48
N LYS A 20 2.47 9.10 11.25
CA LYS A 20 1.99 8.13 12.25
C LYS A 20 1.52 6.82 11.62
N ILE A 21 0.78 6.88 10.51
CA ILE A 21 0.36 5.69 9.76
C ILE A 21 1.59 4.94 9.21
N THR A 22 2.53 5.68 8.62
CA THR A 22 3.77 5.09 8.08
C THR A 22 4.59 4.42 9.18
N ARG A 23 4.75 5.06 10.35
CA ARG A 23 5.45 4.49 11.51
C ARG A 23 4.74 3.26 12.08
N PHE A 24 3.41 3.20 12.04
CA PHE A 24 2.66 2.02 12.43
C PHE A 24 3.06 0.79 11.61
N PHE A 25 3.17 0.93 10.29
CA PHE A 25 3.62 -0.16 9.42
C PHE A 25 5.11 -0.51 9.61
N GLN A 26 5.97 0.50 9.80
CA GLN A 26 7.40 0.29 10.11
C GLN A 26 7.60 -0.48 11.42
N ALA A 27 6.90 -0.11 12.49
CA ALA A 27 7.02 -0.75 13.81
C ALA A 27 6.64 -2.24 13.76
N LYS A 28 5.72 -2.60 12.87
CA LYS A 28 5.26 -3.97 12.63
C LYS A 28 6.11 -4.72 11.59
N LYS A 29 7.21 -4.10 11.12
CA LYS A 29 8.14 -4.61 10.11
C LYS A 29 7.45 -5.02 8.81
N ALA A 30 6.42 -4.26 8.43
CA ALA A 30 5.71 -4.48 7.18
C ALA A 30 6.49 -3.90 6.01
N ASN A 31 6.45 -4.58 4.86
CA ASN A 31 6.86 -3.95 3.62
C ASN A 31 5.70 -3.06 3.16
N PHE A 32 5.98 -1.81 2.84
CA PHE A 32 4.96 -0.89 2.36
C PHE A 32 5.49 0.07 1.30
N TRP A 33 4.56 0.61 0.53
CA TRP A 33 4.76 1.63 -0.47
C TRP A 33 3.77 2.77 -0.23
N HIS A 34 4.30 3.99 -0.19
CA HIS A 34 3.53 5.20 0.07
C HIS A 34 4.15 6.36 -0.71
N TRP A 35 3.88 6.40 -2.01
CA TRP A 35 4.29 7.50 -2.89
C TRP A 35 3.10 8.33 -3.40
N VAL A 36 1.91 8.04 -2.87
CA VAL A 36 0.67 8.77 -3.12
C VAL A 36 0.12 9.17 -1.74
N HIS A 37 -0.11 10.47 -1.58
CA HIS A 37 -0.38 11.17 -0.30
C HIS A 37 -1.34 10.45 0.65
N ASN A 38 -2.40 9.84 0.12
CA ASN A 38 -3.45 9.22 0.91
C ASN A 38 -3.56 7.71 0.68
N VAL A 39 -2.53 7.09 0.11
CA VAL A 39 -2.56 5.66 -0.27
C VAL A 39 -1.36 4.90 0.27
N TRP A 40 -1.62 3.79 0.94
CA TRP A 40 -0.60 2.83 1.35
C TRP A 40 -0.83 1.50 0.66
N ILE A 41 0.23 0.90 0.14
CA ILE A 41 0.20 -0.48 -0.33
C ILE A 41 1.07 -1.28 0.64
N VAL A 42 0.50 -2.30 1.29
CA VAL A 42 1.17 -3.03 2.37
C VAL A 42 1.20 -4.52 2.07
N VAL A 43 2.37 -5.13 2.28
CA VAL A 43 2.61 -6.56 2.09
C VAL A 43 3.09 -7.13 3.42
N SER A 44 2.21 -7.86 4.12
CA SER A 44 2.52 -8.44 5.44
C SER A 44 1.49 -9.47 5.91
N ASP A 45 1.94 -10.56 6.51
CA ASP A 45 1.07 -11.58 7.09
C ASP A 45 0.60 -11.25 8.52
N ASN A 46 1.21 -10.22 9.13
CA ASN A 46 1.07 -9.87 10.53
C ASN A 46 -0.21 -9.10 10.87
N PHE A 47 -1.03 -8.79 9.86
CA PHE A 47 -2.22 -7.98 10.04
C PHE A 47 -3.50 -8.72 9.66
N SER A 48 -4.60 -8.22 10.22
CA SER A 48 -5.95 -8.41 9.71
C SER A 48 -6.50 -7.09 9.14
N LEU A 49 -7.50 -7.18 8.27
CA LEU A 49 -8.24 -6.01 7.76
C LEU A 49 -8.76 -5.11 8.88
N ILE A 50 -9.30 -5.73 9.93
CA ILE A 50 -9.90 -5.04 11.07
C ILE A 50 -8.81 -4.33 11.87
N GLU A 51 -7.69 -4.98 12.16
CA GLU A 51 -6.57 -4.37 12.88
C GLU A 51 -6.06 -3.11 12.18
N ILE A 52 -5.86 -3.18 10.85
CA ILE A 52 -5.40 -2.02 10.07
C ILE A 52 -6.41 -0.88 10.16
N ARG A 53 -7.69 -1.16 9.88
CA ARG A 53 -8.74 -0.14 9.88
C ARG A 53 -8.88 0.54 11.23
N GLU A 54 -9.00 -0.24 12.30
CA GLU A 54 -9.18 0.31 13.65
C GLU A 54 -7.93 1.08 14.11
N SER A 55 -6.73 0.62 13.77
CA SER A 55 -5.49 1.33 14.11
C SER A 55 -5.37 2.67 13.39
N ILE A 56 -5.72 2.72 12.10
CA ILE A 56 -5.69 3.97 11.33
C ILE A 56 -6.80 4.91 11.80
N ARG A 57 -7.98 4.40 12.20
CA ARG A 57 -9.06 5.23 12.76
C ARG A 57 -8.66 5.96 14.05
N LEU A 58 -7.69 5.44 14.81
CA LEU A 58 -7.15 6.14 15.98
C LEU A 58 -6.25 7.33 15.60
N ILE A 59 -5.78 7.39 14.35
CA ILE A 59 -4.88 8.42 13.84
C ILE A 59 -5.64 9.43 12.99
N HIS A 60 -6.61 8.96 12.19
CA HIS A 60 -7.36 9.77 11.23
C HIS A 60 -8.87 9.54 11.41
N SER A 61 -9.63 10.62 11.52
CA SER A 61 -11.08 10.60 11.78
C SER A 61 -11.95 10.56 10.53
N GLY A 62 -11.37 10.75 9.34
CA GLY A 62 -12.08 10.70 8.07
C GLY A 62 -12.33 9.26 7.57
N THR A 63 -12.69 9.16 6.29
CA THR A 63 -12.94 7.87 5.63
C THR A 63 -11.65 7.04 5.58
N VAL A 64 -11.74 5.78 5.99
CA VAL A 64 -10.65 4.79 5.88
C VAL A 64 -11.19 3.55 5.17
N LEU A 65 -10.60 3.21 4.02
CA LEU A 65 -10.91 2.00 3.26
C LEU A 65 -9.69 1.10 3.24
N VAL A 66 -9.88 -0.16 3.63
CA VAL A 66 -8.84 -1.19 3.62
C VAL A 66 -9.30 -2.34 2.74
N PHE A 67 -8.58 -2.58 1.64
CA PHE A 67 -8.82 -3.70 0.75
C PHE A 67 -7.77 -4.78 1.02
N ARG A 68 -8.19 -6.05 1.03
CA ARG A 68 -7.28 -7.20 1.01
C ARG A 68 -7.33 -7.81 -0.37
N MET A 69 -6.16 -8.01 -0.95
CA MET A 69 -5.98 -8.63 -2.26
C MET A 69 -5.45 -10.04 -2.06
N ASP A 70 -6.23 -11.05 -2.42
CA ASP A 70 -5.78 -12.44 -2.40
C ASP A 70 -5.07 -12.83 -3.71
N ASP A 71 -5.51 -12.27 -4.84
CA ASP A 71 -4.83 -12.29 -6.14
C ASP A 71 -5.01 -10.92 -6.80
N GLY A 72 -3.92 -10.30 -7.26
CA GLY A 72 -3.94 -8.90 -7.69
C GLY A 72 -2.78 -8.55 -8.59
N LYS A 73 -3.11 -8.23 -9.85
CA LYS A 73 -2.19 -7.59 -10.79
C LYS A 73 -2.30 -6.08 -10.65
N LEU A 74 -1.17 -5.39 -10.62
CA LEU A 74 -1.11 -3.93 -10.67
C LEU A 74 -0.72 -3.49 -12.07
N SER A 75 -1.28 -2.36 -12.50
CA SER A 75 -0.81 -1.66 -13.70
C SER A 75 -0.79 -0.18 -13.37
N GLY A 76 0.29 0.51 -13.71
CA GLY A 76 0.47 1.90 -13.37
C GLY A 76 1.80 2.44 -13.85
N TYR A 77 1.88 3.77 -13.92
CA TYR A 77 3.11 4.49 -14.20
C TYR A 77 3.62 5.15 -12.93
N ALA A 78 4.91 4.95 -12.64
CA ALA A 78 5.56 5.56 -11.49
C ALA A 78 7.03 5.87 -11.84
N PRO A 79 7.63 6.93 -11.27
CA PRO A 79 9.07 7.17 -11.39
C PRO A 79 9.87 5.92 -11.01
N ALA A 80 11.01 5.68 -11.70
CA ALA A 80 11.76 4.41 -11.63
C ALA A 80 11.94 3.86 -10.20
N LYS A 81 12.42 4.71 -9.28
CA LYS A 81 12.65 4.35 -7.86
C LYS A 81 11.40 3.90 -7.12
N SER A 82 10.27 4.56 -7.37
CA SER A 82 8.99 4.19 -6.76
C SER A 82 8.40 2.92 -7.38
N GLY A 83 8.68 2.67 -8.67
CA GLY A 83 8.22 1.48 -9.38
C GLY A 83 8.97 0.20 -9.01
N ASP A 84 10.24 0.30 -8.59
CA ASP A 84 11.07 -0.86 -8.21
C ASP A 84 10.40 -1.70 -7.12
N TRP A 85 9.91 -1.04 -6.06
CA TRP A 85 9.22 -1.73 -4.98
C TRP A 85 7.95 -2.46 -5.46
N LEU A 86 7.16 -1.84 -6.34
CA LEU A 86 5.94 -2.47 -6.88
C LEU A 86 6.26 -3.72 -7.70
N ARG A 87 7.41 -3.76 -8.38
CA ARG A 87 7.90 -4.93 -9.12
C ARG A 87 8.49 -6.02 -8.23
N GLU A 88 9.01 -5.67 -7.05
CA GLU A 88 9.58 -6.64 -6.13
C GLU A 88 8.49 -7.31 -5.28
N TYR A 89 7.53 -6.51 -4.79
CA TYR A 89 6.58 -6.94 -3.78
C TYR A 89 5.14 -7.15 -4.30
N TRP A 90 4.78 -6.60 -5.47
CA TRP A 90 3.40 -6.62 -5.95
C TRP A 90 3.18 -7.37 -7.26
N ASN A 91 3.77 -6.90 -8.36
CA ASN A 91 3.79 -7.61 -9.63
C ASN A 91 5.06 -8.45 -9.66
N GLU A 92 5.00 -9.69 -10.13
CA GLU A 92 6.19 -10.54 -10.30
C GLU A 92 7.13 -10.02 -11.42
N GLY A 93 7.74 -8.84 -11.24
CA GLY A 93 8.84 -8.31 -12.03
C GLY A 93 8.57 -7.95 -13.50
N LYS A 94 7.37 -8.13 -14.05
CA LYS A 94 7.16 -7.92 -15.49
C LYS A 94 7.09 -6.44 -15.87
N HIS A 95 8.06 -5.99 -16.67
CA HIS A 95 7.96 -4.76 -17.43
C HIS A 95 6.97 -4.96 -18.58
N TYR A 96 6.11 -3.97 -18.82
CA TYR A 96 5.42 -3.90 -20.10
C TYR A 96 6.45 -3.58 -21.19
N THR A 97 6.74 -4.56 -22.05
CA THR A 97 7.45 -4.35 -23.31
C THR A 97 6.40 -4.23 -24.42
N PRO A 98 6.38 -3.13 -25.19
CA PRO A 98 5.34 -2.88 -26.20
C PRO A 98 5.15 -3.97 -27.25
N ASP A 99 6.13 -4.86 -27.43
CA ASP A 99 6.12 -5.94 -28.42
C ASP A 99 5.40 -7.23 -27.93
N GLU A 100 4.92 -7.27 -26.69
CA GLU A 100 4.04 -8.34 -26.20
C GLU A 100 2.57 -7.96 -26.38
N SER A 101 2.11 -7.95 -27.64
CA SER A 101 0.69 -7.93 -27.99
C SER A 101 0.30 -9.27 -28.58
N ASP A 102 -0.60 -9.99 -27.89
CA ASP A 102 -1.33 -11.16 -28.39
C ASP A 102 -2.12 -10.86 -29.67
#